data_AF-A0A8T3ZAW2-F1
#
_entry.id   AF-A0A8T3ZAW2-F1
#
_cell.length_a   1.000
_cell.length_b   1.000
_cell.length_c   1.000
_cell.angle_alpha   90.00
_cell.angle_beta   90.00
_cell.angle_gamma   90.00
#
_symmetry.space_group_name_H-M   'P 1'
#
loop_
_entity.id
_entity.type
_entity.pdbx_description
1 polymer ?
#
loop_
_entity_poly.entity_id
_entity_poly.type
_entity_poly.pdbx_seq_one_letter_code
_entity_poly.pdbx_strand_id
1 'polypeptide(L)'
;MADDEKKKAKDEECEEDGHHHGHGDAKEVKEILEVVSEKIPALLNSLTDVLYGKDSAAKYGMAVAGFYKTLKDSGMTDAQAYELTKQYMSSLNLGGIISQAVGSHGGNDDDDDEIGNAVKKKIKMKIEAKTSEKDAE
;
A
#
# COMPACT_ATOMS: atom_id res chain seq x y z
N MET A 1 -3.85 78.41 45.39
CA MET A 1 -2.91 77.36 44.97
C MET A 1 -3.62 76.06 45.25
N ALA A 2 -4.17 75.48 44.18
CA ALA A 2 -5.25 74.51 44.23
C ALA A 2 -4.73 73.13 44.60
N ASP A 3 -5.11 72.69 45.80
CA ASP A 3 -5.50 71.30 46.05
C ASP A 3 -6.62 70.91 45.08
N ASP A 4 -6.31 70.14 44.04
CA ASP A 4 -7.20 69.10 43.49
C ASP A 4 -6.38 68.24 42.51
N GLU A 5 -6.87 67.04 42.20
CA GLU A 5 -6.25 66.05 41.30
C GLU A 5 -5.08 65.23 41.86
N LYS A 6 -5.24 64.77 43.11
CA LYS A 6 -4.87 63.41 43.48
C LYS A 6 -5.95 62.44 42.95
N LYS A 7 -5.88 62.00 41.69
CA LYS A 7 -6.66 60.83 41.24
C LYS A 7 -6.07 60.15 40.00
N LYS A 8 -5.82 58.84 40.16
CA LYS A 8 -5.28 57.85 39.21
C LYS A 8 -3.77 57.99 38.91
N ALA A 9 -2.84 57.11 39.26
CA ALA A 9 -2.89 55.71 39.69
C ALA A 9 -3.83 54.85 38.84
N LYS A 10 -3.31 54.33 37.73
CA LYS A 10 -3.57 52.98 37.23
C LYS A 10 -2.71 52.74 35.98
N ASP A 11 -1.65 51.97 36.19
CA ASP A 11 -1.39 50.74 35.44
C ASP A 11 -1.41 50.88 33.91
N GLU A 12 -0.26 51.26 33.34
CA GLU A 12 0.12 50.87 31.99
C GLU A 12 1.44 50.12 32.10
N GLU A 13 1.33 48.84 32.49
CA GLU A 13 2.37 47.85 32.28
C GLU A 13 2.45 47.57 30.78
N CYS A 14 3.66 47.67 30.21
CA CYS A 14 3.96 47.22 28.86
C CYS A 14 3.64 45.72 28.74
N GLU A 15 2.56 45.39 28.04
CA GLU A 15 2.31 44.02 27.58
C GLU A 15 3.36 43.68 26.51
N GLU A 16 4.21 42.69 26.81
CA GLU A 16 5.09 42.06 25.83
C GLU A 16 4.22 41.34 24.78
N ASP A 17 4.10 41.92 23.59
CA ASP A 17 3.52 41.28 22.40
C ASP A 17 4.42 40.14 21.91
N GLY A 18 4.32 38.99 22.57
CA GLY A 18 4.86 37.72 22.12
C GLY A 18 4.09 37.19 20.93
N HIS A 19 4.50 37.57 19.72
CA HIS A 19 3.95 37.06 18.47
C HIS A 19 4.31 35.58 18.27
N HIS A 20 3.56 34.67 18.89
CA HIS A 20 3.63 33.22 18.68
C HIS A 20 2.92 32.85 17.37
N HIS A 21 3.58 33.06 16.24
CA HIS A 21 3.21 32.45 14.96
C HIS A 21 3.93 31.10 14.83
N GLY A 22 3.22 30.00 15.10
CA GLY A 22 3.76 28.66 14.87
C GLY A 22 3.23 27.59 15.82
N HIS A 23 1.93 27.36 15.85
CA HIS A 23 1.38 26.09 16.28
C HIS A 23 0.30 25.70 15.26
N GLY A 24 0.70 24.96 14.22
CA GLY A 24 -0.24 24.02 13.64
C GLY A 24 -0.53 23.02 14.75
N ASP A 25 -1.71 23.14 15.37
CA ASP A 25 -2.09 22.34 16.53
C ASP A 25 -1.97 20.87 16.14
N ALA A 26 -1.14 20.11 16.86
CA ALA A 26 -0.96 18.67 16.61
C ALA A 26 -2.30 17.90 16.61
N LYS A 27 -3.30 18.47 17.28
CA LYS A 27 -4.68 18.01 17.29
C LYS A 27 -5.38 18.14 15.93
N GLU A 28 -5.21 19.27 15.24
CA GLU A 28 -5.77 19.49 13.90
C GLU A 28 -5.11 18.58 12.86
N VAL A 29 -3.79 18.40 12.95
CA VAL A 29 -3.05 17.44 12.12
C VAL A 29 -3.52 16.00 12.38
N LYS A 30 -3.76 15.64 13.65
CA LYS A 30 -4.29 14.31 14.02
C LYS A 30 -5.68 14.07 13.44
N GLU A 31 -6.58 15.06 13.50
CA GLU A 31 -7.92 14.96 12.93
C GLU A 31 -7.88 14.79 11.40
N ILE A 32 -7.02 15.54 10.71
CA ILE A 32 -6.84 15.37 9.25
C ILE A 32 -6.29 13.98 8.93
N LEU A 33 -5.27 13.52 9.66
CA LEU A 33 -4.68 12.20 9.44
C LEU A 33 -5.66 11.06 9.75
N GLU A 34 -6.51 11.21 10.77
CA GLU A 34 -7.58 10.25 11.07
C GLU A 34 -8.54 10.14 9.88
N VAL A 35 -9.07 11.26 9.38
CA VAL A 35 -9.97 11.26 8.21
C VAL A 35 -9.30 10.67 6.98
N VAL A 36 -8.04 11.01 6.72
CA VAL A 36 -7.27 10.46 5.60
C VAL A 36 -7.08 8.95 5.74
N SER A 37 -6.75 8.48 6.96
CA SER A 37 -6.56 7.06 7.26
C SER A 37 -7.86 6.25 7.14
N GLU A 38 -9.02 6.87 7.33
CA GLU A 38 -10.33 6.23 7.13
C GLU A 38 -10.74 6.20 5.65
N LYS A 39 -10.53 7.30 4.92
CA LYS A 39 -11.03 7.45 3.55
C LYS A 39 -10.15 6.79 2.51
N ILE A 40 -8.82 6.85 2.65
CA ILE A 40 -7.89 6.28 1.65
C ILE A 40 -8.08 4.75 1.51
N PRO A 41 -8.10 3.95 2.59
CA PRO A 41 -8.30 2.50 2.46
C PRO A 41 -9.66 2.13 1.87
N ALA A 42 -10.72 2.87 2.21
CA ALA A 42 -12.05 2.65 1.64
C ALA A 42 -12.07 2.90 0.13
N LEU A 43 -11.39 3.96 -0.34
CA LEU A 43 -11.24 4.26 -1.76
C LEU A 43 -10.42 3.18 -2.48
N LEU A 44 -9.31 2.74 -1.89
CA LEU A 44 -8.48 1.66 -2.44
C LEU A 44 -9.24 0.34 -2.56
N ASN A 45 -10.01 -0.03 -1.53
CA ASN A 45 -10.86 -1.22 -1.56
C ASN A 45 -11.92 -1.12 -2.67
N SER A 46 -12.58 0.03 -2.80
CA SER A 46 -13.57 0.24 -3.86
C SER A 46 -12.96 0.18 -5.26
N LEU A 47 -11.76 0.74 -5.45
CA LEU A 47 -11.03 0.65 -6.70
C LEU A 47 -10.60 -0.79 -7.00
N THR A 48 -10.18 -1.53 -5.96
CA THR A 48 -9.80 -2.94 -6.06
C THR A 48 -11.01 -3.80 -6.46
N ASP A 49 -12.19 -3.57 -5.88
CA ASP A 49 -13.43 -4.24 -6.30
C ASP A 49 -13.84 -3.86 -7.74
N VAL A 50 -13.61 -2.62 -8.16
CA VAL A 50 -13.87 -2.20 -9.54
C VAL A 50 -12.87 -2.82 -10.52
N LEU A 51 -11.61 -3.04 -10.13
CA LEU A 51 -10.58 -3.60 -11.01
C LEU A 51 -10.56 -5.14 -11.01
N TYR A 52 -10.82 -5.78 -9.85
CA TYR A 52 -10.68 -7.22 -9.60
C TYR A 52 -11.98 -7.90 -9.15
N GLY A 53 -13.07 -7.16 -8.97
CA GLY A 53 -14.38 -7.74 -8.72
C GLY A 53 -14.79 -8.69 -9.84
N LYS A 54 -15.72 -9.61 -9.53
CA LYS A 54 -16.11 -10.72 -10.41
C LYS A 54 -16.39 -10.31 -11.85
N ASP A 55 -17.08 -9.19 -12.06
CA ASP A 55 -17.41 -8.69 -13.40
C ASP A 55 -16.20 -8.14 -14.15
N SER A 56 -15.28 -7.50 -13.44
CA SER A 56 -14.06 -6.93 -14.03
C SER A 56 -13.03 -8.01 -14.33
N ALA A 57 -12.88 -8.98 -13.43
CA ALA A 57 -12.12 -10.20 -13.69
C ALA A 57 -12.66 -10.98 -14.89
N ALA A 58 -14.00 -11.09 -15.03
CA ALA A 58 -14.62 -11.73 -16.19
C ALA A 58 -14.34 -10.97 -17.50
N LYS A 59 -14.51 -9.64 -17.52
CA LYS A 59 -14.19 -8.80 -18.69
C LYS A 59 -12.71 -8.88 -19.06
N TYR A 60 -11.82 -8.87 -18.07
CA TYR A 60 -10.39 -9.05 -18.27
C TYR A 60 -10.07 -10.41 -18.88
N GLY A 61 -10.64 -11.50 -18.34
CA GLY A 61 -10.49 -12.84 -18.90
C GLY A 61 -10.98 -12.95 -20.34
N MET A 62 -12.11 -12.31 -20.67
CA MET A 62 -12.60 -12.24 -22.05
C MET A 62 -11.64 -11.49 -22.97
N ALA A 63 -11.05 -10.39 -22.51
CA ALA A 63 -10.08 -9.62 -23.30
C ALA A 63 -8.80 -10.44 -23.57
N VAL A 64 -8.27 -11.12 -22.55
CA VAL A 64 -7.11 -12.03 -22.67
C VAL A 64 -7.41 -13.17 -23.65
N ALA A 65 -8.57 -13.81 -23.54
CA ALA A 65 -8.97 -14.89 -24.44
C ALA A 65 -9.15 -14.39 -25.89
N GLY A 66 -9.72 -13.19 -26.06
CA GLY A 66 -9.86 -12.53 -27.36
C GLY A 66 -8.49 -12.27 -28.00
N PHE A 67 -7.55 -11.72 -27.24
CA PHE A 67 -6.18 -11.48 -27.70
C PHE A 67 -5.50 -12.77 -28.18
N TYR A 68 -5.52 -13.83 -27.36
CA TYR A 68 -4.99 -15.15 -27.73
C TYR A 68 -5.62 -15.68 -29.02
N LYS A 69 -6.94 -15.57 -29.14
CA LYS A 69 -7.66 -16.03 -30.34
C LYS A 69 -7.24 -15.24 -31.58
N THR A 70 -7.14 -13.91 -31.49
CA THR A 70 -6.68 -13.08 -32.60
C THR A 70 -5.26 -13.43 -33.05
N LEU A 71 -4.35 -13.75 -32.13
CA LEU A 71 -3.00 -14.22 -32.49
C LEU A 71 -3.04 -15.53 -33.28
N LYS A 72 -3.87 -16.50 -32.85
CA LYS A 72 -4.08 -17.76 -33.58
C LYS A 72 -4.71 -17.54 -34.94
N ASP A 73 -5.74 -16.72 -35.02
CA ASP A 73 -6.43 -16.40 -36.28
C ASP A 73 -5.50 -15.66 -37.26
N SER A 74 -4.48 -14.98 -36.75
CA SER A 74 -3.42 -14.34 -37.54
C SER A 74 -2.33 -15.30 -38.01
N GLY A 75 -2.46 -16.60 -37.72
CA GLY A 75 -1.55 -17.66 -38.19
C GLY A 75 -0.44 -18.04 -37.23
N MET A 76 -0.46 -17.56 -35.98
CA MET A 76 0.50 -18.03 -34.96
C MET A 76 0.16 -19.44 -34.48
N THR A 77 1.22 -20.20 -34.15
CA THR A 77 1.04 -21.49 -33.48
C THR A 77 0.51 -21.31 -32.05
N ASP A 78 -0.13 -22.34 -31.51
CA ASP A 78 -0.68 -22.34 -30.15
C ASP A 78 0.37 -21.95 -29.10
N ALA A 79 1.61 -22.41 -29.27
CA ALA A 79 2.72 -22.08 -28.38
C ALA A 79 3.14 -20.60 -28.46
N GLN A 80 3.25 -20.05 -29.67
CA GLN A 80 3.61 -18.63 -29.86
C GLN A 80 2.53 -17.69 -29.34
N ALA A 81 1.26 -17.99 -29.66
CA ALA A 81 0.13 -17.20 -29.18
C ALA A 81 0.01 -17.24 -27.65
N TYR A 82 0.25 -18.42 -27.05
CA TYR A 82 0.24 -18.60 -25.60
C TYR A 82 1.36 -17.79 -24.93
N GLU A 83 2.58 -17.89 -25.42
CA GLU A 83 3.74 -17.19 -24.85
C GLU A 83 3.55 -15.67 -24.91
N LEU A 84 3.10 -15.12 -26.04
CA LEU A 84 2.83 -13.68 -26.15
C LEU A 84 1.67 -13.21 -25.27
N THR A 85 0.63 -14.03 -25.13
CA THR A 85 -0.49 -13.71 -24.22
C THR A 85 -0.03 -13.72 -22.77
N LYS A 86 0.79 -14.71 -22.39
CA LYS A 86 1.40 -14.79 -21.05
C LYS A 86 2.27 -13.56 -20.77
N GLN A 87 3.15 -13.19 -21.70
CA GLN A 87 3.99 -11.99 -21.57
C GLN A 87 3.17 -10.71 -21.45
N TYR A 88 2.11 -10.58 -22.25
CA TYR A 88 1.17 -9.45 -22.15
C TYR A 88 0.53 -9.38 -20.76
N MET A 89 0.03 -10.49 -20.23
CA MET A 89 -0.55 -10.55 -18.88
C MET A 89 0.49 -10.22 -17.78
N SER A 90 1.70 -10.76 -17.89
CA SER A 90 2.79 -10.47 -16.95
C SER A 90 3.22 -9.00 -16.95
N SER A 91 3.21 -8.34 -18.11
CA SER A 91 3.49 -6.90 -18.22
C SER A 91 2.43 -6.03 -17.53
N LEU A 92 1.22 -6.57 -17.40
CA LEU A 92 0.08 -5.95 -16.72
C LEU A 92 -0.01 -6.38 -15.25
N ASN A 93 1.11 -6.59 -14.55
CA ASN A 93 1.12 -6.91 -13.12
C ASN A 93 0.61 -5.74 -12.26
N LEU A 94 -0.68 -5.47 -12.38
CA LEU A 94 -1.43 -4.44 -11.67
C LEU A 94 -1.40 -4.72 -10.17
N GLY A 95 -1.33 -5.99 -9.76
CA GLY A 95 -1.19 -6.38 -8.35
C GLY A 95 0.14 -5.91 -7.76
N GLY A 96 1.25 -6.06 -8.50
CA GLY A 96 2.56 -5.54 -8.09
C GLY A 96 2.58 -4.00 -8.01
N ILE A 97 1.97 -3.31 -8.97
CA ILE A 97 1.89 -1.84 -8.97
C ILE A 97 1.05 -1.33 -7.79
N ILE A 98 -0.08 -1.98 -7.50
CA ILE A 98 -0.96 -1.62 -6.39
C ILE A 98 -0.31 -1.95 -5.04
N SER A 99 0.34 -3.12 -4.89
CA SER A 99 1.12 -3.46 -3.69
C SER A 99 2.26 -2.47 -3.42
N GLN A 100 2.94 -2.03 -4.48
CA GLN A 100 3.99 -1.02 -4.39
C GLN A 100 3.43 0.37 -4.04
N ALA A 101 2.22 0.71 -4.49
CA ALA A 101 1.57 1.99 -4.24
C ALA A 101 0.85 2.09 -2.88
N VAL A 102 0.30 0.98 -2.38
CA VAL A 102 -0.45 0.91 -1.10
C VAL A 102 0.48 0.77 0.12
N GLY A 103 1.79 0.70 -0.09
CA GLY A 103 2.75 0.67 1.01
C GLY A 103 2.79 -0.67 1.72
N SER A 104 2.58 -1.78 1.00
CA SER A 104 2.99 -3.10 1.49
C SER A 104 4.53 -3.17 1.56
N HIS A 105 5.10 -2.57 2.61
CA HIS A 105 6.35 -3.03 3.22
C HIS A 105 6.01 -4.22 4.13
N GLY A 106 5.50 -5.29 3.55
CA GLY A 106 4.93 -6.40 4.30
C GLY A 106 5.07 -7.73 3.57
N GLY A 107 6.29 -8.28 3.60
CA GLY A 107 6.56 -9.71 3.78
C GLY A 107 5.96 -10.69 2.75
N ASN A 108 6.90 -11.35 2.06
CA ASN A 108 6.77 -12.63 1.35
C ASN A 108 6.21 -12.55 -0.07
N ASP A 109 6.97 -11.88 -0.95
CA ASP A 109 7.28 -12.50 -2.24
C ASP A 109 8.13 -13.74 -1.95
N ASP A 110 7.45 -14.86 -1.78
CA ASP A 110 8.03 -16.18 -1.69
C ASP A 110 7.56 -17.00 -2.90
N ASP A 111 7.49 -16.32 -4.04
CA ASP A 111 7.35 -16.81 -5.41
C ASP A 111 7.92 -15.65 -6.24
N ASP A 112 8.99 -15.78 -7.00
CA ASP A 112 9.19 -16.79 -8.02
C ASP A 112 10.58 -17.44 -7.85
N ASP A 113 10.94 -18.35 -8.74
CA ASP A 113 12.34 -18.74 -8.99
C ASP A 113 12.92 -19.90 -8.17
N GLU A 114 13.64 -20.78 -8.88
CA GLU A 114 14.23 -22.04 -8.41
C GLU A 114 15.05 -21.94 -7.11
N ILE A 115 15.55 -20.76 -6.77
CA ILE A 115 16.46 -20.50 -5.64
C ILE A 115 15.70 -20.49 -4.30
N GLY A 116 14.50 -19.90 -4.24
CA GLY A 116 13.67 -19.85 -3.03
C GLY A 116 13.26 -21.26 -2.57
N ASN A 117 12.90 -22.12 -3.53
CA ASN A 117 12.55 -23.51 -3.29
C ASN A 117 13.74 -24.34 -2.74
N ALA A 118 14.97 -24.07 -3.17
CA ALA A 118 16.15 -24.77 -2.68
C ALA A 118 16.48 -24.46 -1.21
N VAL A 119 16.29 -23.20 -0.80
CA VAL A 119 16.54 -22.74 0.59
C VAL A 119 15.46 -23.28 1.54
N LYS A 120 14.19 -23.17 1.16
CA LYS A 120 13.04 -23.70 1.91
C LYS A 120 13.18 -25.21 2.15
N LYS A 121 13.66 -25.94 1.14
CA LYS A 121 13.98 -27.38 1.22
C LYS A 121 15.11 -27.71 2.20
N LYS A 122 16.23 -26.97 2.20
CA LYS A 122 17.34 -27.20 3.15
C LYS A 122 16.97 -26.90 4.59
N ILE A 123 16.15 -25.86 4.83
CA ILE A 123 15.68 -25.50 6.18
C ILE A 123 14.72 -26.56 6.71
N LYS A 124 13.76 -27.01 5.89
CA LYS A 124 12.85 -28.12 6.23
C LYS A 124 13.61 -29.39 6.60
N MET A 125 14.63 -29.76 5.82
CA MET A 125 15.50 -30.92 6.08
C MET A 125 16.26 -30.83 7.42
N LYS A 126 16.72 -29.63 7.79
CA LYS A 126 17.43 -29.38 9.07
C LYS A 126 16.50 -29.38 10.28
N ILE A 127 15.25 -28.99 10.11
CA ILE A 127 14.25 -28.98 11.18
C ILE A 127 13.79 -30.42 11.43
N GLU A 128 13.45 -31.17 10.38
CA GLU A 128 13.03 -32.57 10.47
C GLU A 128 14.12 -33.48 11.07
N ALA A 129 15.39 -33.25 10.74
CA ALA A 129 16.53 -33.97 11.33
C ALA A 129 16.74 -33.69 12.83
N LYS A 130 16.33 -32.49 13.31
CA LYS A 130 16.43 -32.12 14.73
C LYS A 130 15.21 -32.55 15.53
N THR A 131 14.07 -32.80 14.87
CA THR A 131 12.86 -33.32 15.53
C THR A 131 12.99 -34.81 15.80
N SER A 132 13.68 -35.58 14.95
CA SER A 132 13.98 -37.01 15.20
C SER A 132 15.03 -37.29 16.29
N GLU A 133 15.70 -36.27 16.82
CA GLU A 133 16.70 -36.41 17.90
C GLU A 133 16.10 -36.13 19.28
N LYS A 134 14.87 -35.62 19.36
CA LYS A 134 14.18 -35.28 20.62
C LYS A 134 13.16 -36.31 21.11
N ASP A 135 12.91 -37.36 20.34
CA ASP A 135 12.02 -38.47 20.73
C ASP A 135 12.82 -39.74 21.11
N ALA A 136 14.14 -39.63 21.33
CA ALA A 136 15.03 -40.73 21.70
C ALA A 136 15.77 -40.55 23.05
N GLU A 137 15.30 -39.64 23.91
CA GLU A 137 15.78 -39.50 25.31
C GLU A 137 14.63 -39.63 26.31
#